data_AF-A0A5S5AVW0-F1
#
_entry.id   AF-A0A5S5AVW0-F1
#
_cell.length_a   1.000
_cell.length_b   1.000
_cell.length_c   1.000
_cell.angle_alpha   90.00
_cell.angle_beta   90.00
_cell.angle_gamma   90.00
#
_symmetry.space_group_name_H-M   'P 1'
#
loop_
_entity.id
_entity.type
_entity.pdbx_description
1 polymer ?
#
loop_
_entity_poly.entity_id
_entity_poly.type
_entity_poly.pdbx_seq_one_letter_code
_entity_poly.pdbx_strand_id
1 'polypeptide(L)'
;MKQEPEPLPFDDIKVQPEDAEQITSLAGMGIMEGTSLRRFSPQENLTRAQVITILVRALGLENNAPPVPYHTGFRDDAEIPAWAKDAVYVGREIGLARGDEAGCFRPNDPVTRAESAAFLNRFITYLQKDLQRDFRERIIDF
;
A
#
# COMPACT_ATOMS: atom_id res chain seq x y z
N MET A 1 10.43 15.64 -24.40
CA MET A 1 10.53 16.59 -23.28
C MET A 1 10.12 15.82 -22.03
N LYS A 2 10.99 15.65 -21.04
CA LYS A 2 10.54 15.15 -19.73
C LYS A 2 9.80 16.33 -19.10
N GLN A 3 8.50 16.20 -18.82
CA GLN A 3 7.82 17.18 -17.98
C GLN A 3 8.57 17.21 -16.65
N GLU A 4 9.01 18.38 -16.22
CA GLU A 4 9.43 18.56 -14.83
C GLU A 4 8.25 18.19 -13.94
N PRO A 5 8.44 17.34 -12.92
CA PRO A 5 7.36 17.02 -12.01
C PRO A 5 6.89 18.34 -11.37
N GLU A 6 5.57 18.58 -11.39
CA GLU A 6 5.03 19.73 -10.67
C GLU A 6 5.53 19.70 -9.22
N PRO A 7 5.96 20.83 -8.65
CA PRO A 7 6.42 20.88 -7.27
C PRO A 7 5.29 20.37 -6.38
N LEU A 8 5.56 19.27 -5.66
CA LEU A 8 4.56 18.65 -4.83
C LEU A 8 4.10 19.57 -3.70
N PRO A 9 2.84 19.48 -3.28
CA PRO A 9 2.22 20.45 -2.39
C PRO A 9 2.61 20.30 -0.90
N PHE A 10 3.65 19.52 -0.58
CA PHE A 10 3.97 19.16 0.80
C PHE A 10 4.92 20.17 1.48
N ASP A 11 4.44 20.80 2.54
CA ASP A 11 5.18 21.85 3.27
C ASP A 11 6.16 21.28 4.31
N ASP A 12 6.03 20.00 4.64
CA ASP A 12 6.73 19.35 5.75
C ASP A 12 7.88 18.43 5.31
N ILE A 13 8.21 18.44 4.01
CA ILE A 13 9.39 17.77 3.47
C ILE A 13 10.64 18.63 3.78
N LYS A 14 11.09 18.54 5.03
CA LYS A 14 12.36 19.13 5.53
C LYS A 14 13.41 18.03 5.76
N VAL A 15 13.50 17.11 4.81
CA VAL A 15 14.36 15.92 4.85
C VAL A 15 15.59 16.13 3.97
N GLN A 16 16.50 15.15 3.94
CA GLN A 16 17.65 15.22 3.04
C GLN A 16 17.18 15.27 1.58
N PRO A 17 17.95 15.88 0.66
CA PRO A 17 17.56 16.00 -0.74
C PRO A 17 17.19 14.67 -1.41
N GLU A 18 17.92 13.59 -1.09
CA GLU A 18 17.64 12.25 -1.60
C GLU A 18 16.29 11.70 -1.13
N ASP A 19 15.89 11.95 0.12
CA ASP A 19 14.59 11.52 0.64
C ASP A 19 13.47 12.33 -0.01
N ALA A 20 13.69 13.63 -0.23
CA ALA A 20 12.73 14.50 -0.92
C ALA A 20 12.49 14.06 -2.37
N GLU A 21 13.53 13.63 -3.09
CA GLU A 21 13.40 13.09 -4.45
C GLU A 21 12.56 11.79 -4.47
N GLN A 22 12.83 10.87 -3.53
CA GLN A 22 12.09 9.60 -3.45
C GLN A 22 10.62 9.81 -3.11
N ILE A 23 10.34 10.63 -2.10
CA ILE A 23 8.96 11.02 -1.75
C ILE A 23 8.29 11.64 -2.96
N THR A 24 9.02 12.48 -3.69
CA THR A 24 8.45 13.18 -4.84
C THR A 24 8.08 12.24 -5.98
N SER A 25 8.97 11.31 -6.28
CA SER A 25 8.76 10.28 -7.29
C SER A 25 7.58 9.38 -6.92
N LEU A 26 7.54 8.86 -5.69
CA LEU A 26 6.49 7.94 -5.22
C LEU A 26 5.11 8.61 -5.20
N ALA A 27 5.05 9.88 -4.82
CA ALA A 27 3.81 10.66 -4.86
C ALA A 27 3.37 10.97 -6.30
N GLY A 28 4.29 11.35 -7.19
CA GLY A 28 4.00 11.55 -8.60
C GLY A 28 3.51 10.29 -9.33
N MET A 29 3.91 9.11 -8.86
CA MET A 29 3.42 7.82 -9.36
C MET A 29 2.10 7.36 -8.71
N GLY A 30 1.58 8.10 -7.72
CA GLY A 30 0.38 7.71 -6.97
C GLY A 30 0.59 6.54 -6.00
N ILE A 31 1.82 6.08 -5.80
CA ILE A 31 2.15 4.96 -4.91
C ILE A 31 1.99 5.37 -3.45
N MET A 32 2.46 6.57 -3.10
CA MET A 32 2.30 7.16 -1.77
C MET A 32 1.49 8.45 -1.86
N GLU A 33 0.63 8.69 -0.88
CA GLU A 33 -0.08 9.95 -0.71
C GLU A 33 0.26 10.53 0.66
N GLY A 34 0.15 11.86 0.78
CA GLY A 34 0.32 12.53 2.05
C GLY A 34 -0.86 12.30 2.99
N THR A 35 -0.64 12.54 4.28
CA THR A 35 -1.67 12.46 5.32
C THR A 35 -2.70 13.59 5.25
N SER A 36 -2.38 14.65 4.51
CA SER A 36 -3.31 15.73 4.17
C SER A 36 -2.88 16.43 2.87
N LEU A 37 -3.70 17.36 2.39
CA LEU A 37 -3.45 18.13 1.16
C LEU A 37 -2.06 18.78 1.08
N ARG A 38 -1.50 19.21 2.22
CA ARG A 38 -0.20 19.91 2.28
C ARG A 38 0.84 19.22 3.17
N ARG A 39 0.60 17.97 3.57
CA ARG A 39 1.48 17.24 4.50
C ARG A 39 1.73 15.81 4.04
N PHE A 40 3.00 15.41 4.02
CA PHE A 40 3.39 14.03 3.78
C PHE A 40 3.55 13.21 5.08
N SER A 41 3.96 13.85 6.18
CA SER A 41 4.29 13.24 7.48
C SER A 41 5.48 12.25 7.44
N PRO A 42 6.67 12.65 6.93
CA PRO A 42 7.80 11.71 6.75
C PRO A 42 8.38 11.15 8.06
N GLN A 43 8.10 11.77 9.20
CA GLN A 43 8.59 11.36 10.52
C GLN A 43 7.58 10.50 11.31
N GLU A 44 6.37 10.31 10.77
CA GLU A 44 5.37 9.46 11.41
C GLU A 44 5.55 8.01 10.99
N ASN A 45 5.25 7.10 11.92
CA ASN A 45 5.23 5.68 11.59
C ASN A 45 4.05 5.37 10.67
N LEU A 46 4.29 4.56 9.65
CA LEU A 46 3.22 4.03 8.82
C LEU A 46 2.34 3.08 9.64
N THR A 47 1.05 3.10 9.36
CA THR A 47 0.10 2.09 9.81
C THR A 47 0.11 0.87 8.89
N ARG A 48 -0.41 -0.26 9.38
CA ARG A 48 -0.55 -1.49 8.58
C ARG A 48 -1.40 -1.27 7.33
N ALA A 49 -2.49 -0.49 7.43
CA ALA A 49 -3.31 -0.13 6.28
C ALA A 49 -2.54 0.70 5.23
N GLN A 50 -1.74 1.67 5.66
CA GLN A 50 -0.90 2.46 4.76
C GLN A 50 0.14 1.59 4.05
N VAL A 51 0.85 0.71 4.78
CA VAL A 51 1.84 -0.19 4.17
C VAL A 51 1.21 -1.06 3.09
N ILE A 52 0.08 -1.72 3.37
CA ILE A 52 -0.58 -2.57 2.38
C ILE A 52 -1.06 -1.77 1.17
N THR A 53 -1.60 -0.57 1.40
CA THR A 53 -2.03 0.32 0.32
C THR A 53 -0.87 0.69 -0.60
N ILE A 54 0.28 1.06 -0.04
CA ILE A 54 1.50 1.38 -0.79
C ILE A 54 1.96 0.18 -1.61
N LEU A 55 2.03 -1.01 -1.00
CA LEU A 55 2.51 -2.21 -1.69
C LEU A 55 1.58 -2.67 -2.81
N VAL A 56 0.26 -2.59 -2.62
CA VAL A 56 -0.71 -2.94 -3.65
C VAL A 56 -0.68 -1.95 -4.82
N ARG A 57 -0.55 -0.64 -4.53
CA ARG A 57 -0.37 0.39 -5.57
C ARG A 57 0.94 0.24 -6.33
N ALA A 58 2.02 -0.12 -5.64
CA ALA A 58 3.30 -0.41 -6.28
C ALA A 58 3.23 -1.60 -7.26
N LEU A 59 2.24 -2.49 -7.11
CA LEU A 59 1.96 -3.58 -8.05
C LEU A 59 0.95 -3.21 -9.13
N GLY A 60 0.33 -2.03 -9.06
CA GLY A 60 -0.75 -1.61 -9.96
C GLY A 60 -2.04 -2.42 -9.78
N LEU A 61 -2.32 -2.91 -8.57
CA LEU A 61 -3.44 -3.81 -8.28
C LEU A 61 -4.57 -3.15 -7.45
N GLU A 62 -4.52 -1.84 -7.26
CA GLU A 62 -5.45 -1.07 -6.42
C GLU A 62 -6.91 -1.10 -6.90
N ASN A 63 -7.15 -1.43 -8.17
CA ASN A 63 -8.49 -1.53 -8.76
C ASN A 63 -9.00 -2.98 -8.87
N ASN A 64 -8.34 -3.94 -8.22
CA ASN A 64 -8.66 -5.37 -8.38
C ASN A 64 -9.54 -5.94 -7.27
N ALA A 65 -10.12 -5.09 -6.44
CA ALA A 65 -11.18 -5.50 -5.52
C ALA A 65 -12.50 -5.72 -6.28
N PRO A 66 -13.38 -6.60 -5.80
CA PRO A 66 -14.69 -6.80 -6.41
C PRO A 66 -15.57 -5.56 -6.24
N PRO A 67 -16.63 -5.41 -7.06
CA PRO A 67 -17.62 -4.36 -6.85
C PRO A 67 -18.25 -4.44 -5.45
N VAL A 68 -18.49 -3.28 -4.84
CA VAL A 68 -19.19 -3.19 -3.55
C VAL A 68 -20.65 -3.71 -3.64
N PRO A 69 -21.19 -4.34 -2.57
CA PRO A 69 -20.57 -4.56 -1.26
C PRO A 69 -19.70 -5.83 -1.21
N TYR A 70 -18.59 -5.76 -0.48
CA TYR A 70 -17.75 -6.91 -0.13
C TYR A 70 -17.10 -6.70 1.24
N HIS A 71 -16.49 -7.76 1.79
CA HIS A 71 -15.70 -7.72 3.02
C HIS A 71 -14.27 -8.16 2.75
N THR A 72 -13.33 -7.57 3.48
CA THR A 72 -11.91 -7.97 3.43
C THR A 72 -11.66 -9.36 4.02
N GLY A 73 -12.63 -9.94 4.73
CA GLY A 73 -12.48 -11.24 5.39
C GLY A 73 -11.73 -11.20 6.72
N PHE A 74 -11.31 -10.02 7.18
CA PHE A 74 -10.79 -9.82 8.54
C PHE A 74 -11.94 -9.53 9.51
N ARG A 75 -11.76 -9.88 10.78
CA ARG A 75 -12.80 -9.68 11.80
C ARG A 75 -13.05 -8.22 12.15
N ASP A 76 -12.02 -7.40 12.01
CA ASP A 76 -12.03 -5.95 12.18
C ASP A 76 -12.23 -5.21 10.85
N ASP A 77 -12.95 -5.81 9.89
CA ASP A 77 -13.28 -5.21 8.59
C ASP A 77 -13.93 -3.82 8.69
N ALA A 78 -14.66 -3.57 9.78
CA ALA A 78 -15.29 -2.29 10.08
C ALA A 78 -14.29 -1.20 10.50
N GLU A 79 -13.11 -1.57 10.98
CA GLU A 79 -12.05 -0.64 11.39
C GLU A 79 -11.13 -0.25 10.22
N ILE A 80 -11.23 -0.97 9.10
CA ILE A 80 -10.44 -0.70 7.89
C ILE A 80 -11.00 0.54 7.20
N PRO A 81 -10.20 1.62 7.07
CA PRO A 81 -10.66 2.83 6.40
C PRO A 81 -11.09 2.56 4.96
N ALA A 82 -12.12 3.28 4.48
CA ALA A 82 -12.66 3.09 3.13
C ALA A 82 -11.58 3.21 2.04
N TRP A 83 -10.65 4.16 2.17
CA TRP A 83 -9.55 4.38 1.21
C TRP A 83 -8.55 3.21 1.14
N ALA A 84 -8.47 2.40 2.20
CA ALA A 84 -7.57 1.25 2.29
C ALA A 84 -8.27 -0.06 1.92
N LYS A 85 -9.60 -0.07 1.83
CA LYS A 85 -10.40 -1.31 1.87
C LYS A 85 -10.13 -2.21 0.66
N ASP A 86 -10.06 -1.62 -0.53
CA ASP A 86 -9.69 -2.34 -1.77
C ASP A 86 -8.30 -2.94 -1.64
N ALA A 87 -7.33 -2.14 -1.20
CA ALA A 87 -5.95 -2.61 -1.06
C ALA A 87 -5.79 -3.69 0.01
N VAL A 88 -6.51 -3.60 1.13
CA VAL A 88 -6.46 -4.63 2.17
C VAL A 88 -7.12 -5.92 1.71
N TYR A 89 -8.23 -5.83 0.97
CA TYR A 89 -8.84 -6.99 0.31
C TYR A 89 -7.85 -7.67 -0.64
N VAL A 90 -7.35 -6.92 -1.63
CA VAL A 90 -6.42 -7.44 -2.63
C VAL A 90 -5.17 -7.99 -1.95
N GLY A 91 -4.60 -7.25 -1.01
CA GLY A 91 -3.43 -7.63 -0.24
C GLY A 91 -3.62 -8.94 0.53
N ARG A 92 -4.84 -9.24 1.01
CA ARG A 92 -5.15 -10.53 1.64
C ARG A 92 -5.15 -11.66 0.61
N GLU A 93 -5.81 -11.45 -0.54
CA GLU A 93 -5.91 -12.46 -1.59
C GLU A 93 -4.54 -12.87 -2.13
N ILE A 94 -3.62 -11.91 -2.27
CA ILE A 94 -2.23 -12.18 -2.70
C ILE A 94 -1.26 -12.46 -1.53
N GLY A 95 -1.78 -12.60 -0.31
CA GLY A 95 -1.00 -13.03 0.87
C GLY A 95 -0.04 -11.99 1.47
N LEU A 96 -0.09 -10.74 1.02
CA LEU A 96 0.66 -9.61 1.60
C LEU A 96 0.10 -9.19 2.95
N ALA A 97 -1.22 -9.04 3.04
CA ALA A 97 -1.96 -8.73 4.26
C ALA A 97 -2.32 -10.04 4.98
N ARG A 98 -1.92 -10.13 6.25
CA ARG A 98 -2.23 -11.27 7.11
C ARG A 98 -2.75 -10.77 8.45
N GLY A 99 -3.79 -11.43 8.93
CA GLY A 99 -4.34 -11.17 10.25
C GLY A 99 -3.47 -11.79 11.34
N ASP A 100 -3.75 -11.41 12.58
CA ASP A 100 -3.23 -12.07 13.76
C ASP A 100 -3.95 -13.41 14.05
N GLU A 101 -3.59 -14.05 15.15
CA GLU A 101 -4.21 -15.31 15.60
C GLU A 101 -5.71 -15.17 15.87
N ALA A 102 -6.17 -13.97 16.21
CA ALA A 102 -7.58 -13.69 16.41
C ALA A 102 -8.32 -13.49 15.08
N GLY A 103 -7.63 -13.33 13.95
CA GLY A 103 -8.18 -13.03 12.63
C GLY A 103 -8.38 -11.54 12.36
N CYS A 104 -7.75 -10.66 13.13
CA CYS A 104 -7.81 -9.21 12.98
C CYS A 104 -6.62 -8.70 12.15
N PHE A 105 -6.85 -7.76 11.24
CA PHE A 105 -5.80 -7.13 10.44
C PHE A 105 -5.07 -6.02 11.20
N ARG A 106 -5.74 -5.34 12.12
CA ARG A 106 -5.26 -4.20 12.93
C ARG A 106 -4.82 -3.03 12.05
N PRO A 107 -5.72 -2.43 11.27
CA PRO A 107 -5.38 -1.48 10.21
C PRO A 107 -4.68 -0.21 10.71
N ASN A 108 -5.00 0.24 11.92
CA ASN A 108 -4.56 1.51 12.47
C ASN A 108 -3.27 1.40 13.31
N ASP A 109 -2.75 0.19 13.50
CA ASP A 109 -1.56 -0.01 14.30
C ASP A 109 -0.30 0.43 13.55
N PRO A 110 0.62 1.15 14.21
CA PRO A 110 1.90 1.50 13.63
C PRO A 110 2.75 0.25 13.39
N VAL A 111 3.41 0.17 12.25
CA VAL A 111 4.31 -0.96 11.95
C VAL A 111 5.66 -0.80 12.63
N THR A 112 6.13 -1.87 13.25
CA THR A 112 7.51 -1.97 13.73
C THR A 112 8.48 -2.27 12.59
N ARG A 113 9.78 -2.04 12.80
CA ARG A 113 10.82 -2.43 11.83
C ARG A 113 10.78 -3.90 11.43
N ALA A 114 10.47 -4.79 12.38
CA ALA A 114 10.37 -6.22 12.14
C ALA A 114 9.16 -6.55 11.26
N GLU A 115 8.02 -5.89 11.49
CA GLU A 115 6.83 -6.06 10.65
C GLU A 115 7.04 -5.48 9.26
N SER A 116 7.69 -4.31 9.12
CA SER A 116 8.05 -3.75 7.82
C SER A 116 8.93 -4.72 7.02
N ALA A 117 9.93 -5.33 7.66
CA ALA A 117 10.76 -6.36 7.03
C ALA A 117 9.92 -7.58 6.61
N ALA A 118 8.95 -7.99 7.42
CA ALA A 118 8.05 -9.09 7.07
C ALA A 118 7.14 -8.75 5.87
N PHE A 119 6.61 -7.52 5.79
CA PHE A 119 5.83 -7.06 4.64
C PHE A 119 6.68 -7.02 3.37
N LEU A 120 7.89 -6.46 3.43
CA LEU A 120 8.82 -6.42 2.30
C LEU A 120 9.23 -7.84 1.85
N ASN A 121 9.46 -8.76 2.78
CA ASN A 121 9.78 -10.14 2.43
C ASN A 121 8.64 -10.83 1.68
N ARG A 122 7.38 -10.62 2.11
CA ARG A 122 6.20 -11.14 1.37
C ARG A 122 6.08 -10.50 0.01
N PHE A 123 6.29 -9.18 -0.08
CA PHE A 123 6.27 -8.42 -1.32
C PHE A 123 7.27 -8.95 -2.34
N ILE A 124 8.54 -9.11 -1.94
CA ILE A 124 9.59 -9.67 -2.79
C ILE A 124 9.27 -11.11 -3.19
N THR A 125 8.76 -11.92 -2.25
CA THR A 125 8.37 -13.30 -2.55
C THR A 125 7.28 -13.35 -3.62
N TYR A 126 6.26 -12.51 -3.50
CA TYR A 126 5.18 -12.39 -4.49
C TYR A 126 5.72 -12.00 -5.86
N LEU A 127 6.58 -10.97 -5.92
CA LEU A 127 7.23 -10.52 -7.17
C LEU A 127 8.01 -11.65 -7.85
N GLN A 128 8.68 -12.50 -7.07
CA GLN A 128 9.54 -13.56 -7.59
C GLN A 128 8.77 -14.80 -8.04
N LYS A 129 7.72 -15.19 -7.32
CA LYS A 129 7.10 -16.51 -7.46
C LYS A 129 5.71 -16.48 -8.06
N ASP A 130 4.95 -15.43 -7.78
CA ASP A 130 3.52 -15.42 -7.99
C ASP A 130 3.10 -14.40 -9.04
N LEU A 131 3.85 -13.30 -9.22
CA LEU A 131 3.50 -12.23 -10.15
C LEU A 131 3.27 -12.72 -11.59
N GLN A 132 4.16 -13.56 -12.14
CA GLN A 132 4.00 -14.07 -13.50
C GLN A 132 2.82 -15.03 -13.64
N ARG A 133 2.53 -15.81 -12.59
CA ARG A 133 1.39 -16.74 -12.57
C ARG A 133 0.10 -15.94 -12.52
N ASP A 134 -0.02 -15.04 -11.56
CA ASP A 134 -1.23 -14.25 -11.32
C ASP A 134 -1.52 -13.33 -12.52
N PHE A 135 -0.49 -12.77 -13.17
CA PHE A 135 -0.67 -12.00 -14.41
C PHE A 135 -1.19 -12.88 -15.56
N ARG A 136 -0.69 -14.11 -15.68
CA ARG A 136 -1.16 -15.06 -16.71
C ARG A 136 -2.60 -15.49 -16.46
N GLU A 137 -2.92 -15.89 -15.24
CA GLU A 137 -4.27 -16.34 -14.87
C GLU A 137 -5.30 -15.24 -15.12
N ARG A 138 -4.99 -13.99 -14.74
CA ARG A 138 -5.87 -12.85 -15.01
C ARG A 138 -6.11 -12.55 -16.47
N ILE A 139 -5.15 -12.79 -17.37
CA ILE A 139 -5.37 -12.60 -18.82
C ILE A 139 -6.30 -13.67 -19.39
N ILE A 140 -6.29 -14.87 -18.82
CA ILE A 140 -7.07 -16.02 -19.32
C ILE A 140 -8.53 -15.93 -18.89
N ASP A 141 -8.83 -15.23 -17.79
CA ASP A 141 -10.19 -15.05 -17.26
C ASP A 141 -11.00 -13.91 -17.94
N PHE A 142 -10.50 -13.33 -19.03
CA PHE A 142 -11.20 -12.39 -19.93
C PHE A 142 -11.41 -12.99 -21.33
#